data_AF-A0A0K2VLH3-F1
#
_entry.id   AF-A0A0K2VLH3-F1
#
_cell.length_a   1.000
_cell.length_b   1.000
_cell.length_c   1.000
_cell.angle_alpha   90.00
_cell.angle_beta   90.00
_cell.angle_gamma   90.00
#
_symmetry.space_group_name_H-M   'P 1'
#
loop_
_entity.id
_entity.type
_entity.pdbx_description
1 polymer ?
#
loop_
_entity_poly.entity_id
_entity_poly.type
_entity_poly.pdbx_seq_one_letter_code
_entity_poly.pdbx_strand_id
1 'polypeptide(L)'
;DLIDMSHLFNMKSVRPLKDHNGDYYNLTASVVTGNKYHFIKFKRPSPEVNYKGDNFPTETKFISTIPSRFPNHIGYFHSFGMTDNYLIFCEQPMVYDVNKLKQHKAQGKSFRDCLEWMPGERNHFYIVDKNTGRNIEINYVTDRSYFFFNFVN
;
A
#
# COMPACT_ATOMS: atom_id res chain seq x y z
N ASP A 1 -13.56 11.77 -12.91
CA ASP A 1 -12.47 12.74 -12.69
C ASP A 1 -11.15 12.00 -12.67
N LEU A 2 -10.33 12.21 -13.71
CA LEU A 2 -9.00 11.62 -13.85
C LEU A 2 -8.02 12.64 -13.27
N ILE A 3 -7.34 12.28 -12.17
CA ILE A 3 -6.39 13.16 -11.49
C ILE A 3 -5.01 12.50 -11.58
N ASP A 4 -4.00 13.25 -12.00
CA ASP A 4 -2.60 12.81 -11.89
C ASP A 4 -2.19 12.81 -10.41
N MET A 5 -2.04 11.60 -9.87
CA MET A 5 -1.75 11.36 -8.45
C MET A 5 -0.32 10.86 -8.22
N SER A 6 0.55 10.93 -9.23
CA SER A 6 1.93 10.45 -9.14
C SER A 6 2.68 11.07 -7.95
N HIS A 7 2.40 12.33 -7.62
CA HIS A 7 2.98 13.06 -6.48
C HIS A 7 2.38 12.72 -5.11
N LEU A 8 1.23 12.04 -5.05
CA LEU A 8 0.57 11.70 -3.78
C LEU A 8 1.06 10.37 -3.20
N PHE A 9 1.64 9.50 -4.04
CA PHE A 9 2.07 8.17 -3.66
C PHE A 9 3.60 8.08 -3.64
N ASN A 10 4.17 7.96 -2.44
CA ASN A 10 5.62 7.80 -2.29
C ASN A 10 6.03 6.32 -2.29
N MET A 11 5.07 5.41 -2.10
CA MET A 11 5.29 3.97 -2.00
C MET A 11 4.14 3.22 -2.67
N LYS A 12 4.46 2.12 -3.36
CA LYS A 12 3.47 1.24 -3.99
C LYS A 12 3.92 -0.21 -3.93
N SER A 13 2.96 -1.13 -3.96
CA SER A 13 3.28 -2.54 -4.11
C SER A 13 3.89 -2.75 -5.50
N VAL A 14 4.87 -3.65 -5.56
CA VAL A 14 5.64 -3.90 -6.78
C VAL A 14 4.87 -4.69 -7.84
N ARG A 15 3.75 -5.30 -7.45
CA ARG A 15 2.94 -6.21 -8.27
C ARG A 15 1.47 -5.85 -8.17
N PRO A 16 0.94 -5.05 -9.12
CA PRO A 16 -0.49 -4.91 -9.29
C PRO A 16 -1.15 -6.26 -9.58
N LEU A 17 -2.36 -6.48 -9.05
CA LEU A 17 -3.14 -7.70 -9.29
C LEU A 17 -4.22 -7.43 -10.33
N LYS A 18 -4.41 -8.36 -11.26
CA LYS A 18 -5.42 -8.29 -12.33
C LYS A 18 -6.66 -9.10 -11.92
N ASP A 19 -7.84 -8.52 -12.06
CA ASP A 19 -9.10 -9.25 -11.86
C ASP A 19 -9.62 -9.91 -13.16
N HIS A 20 -10.69 -10.68 -13.04
CA HIS A 20 -11.33 -11.37 -14.16
C HIS A 20 -11.88 -10.43 -15.25
N ASN A 21 -12.21 -9.18 -14.90
CA ASN A 21 -12.69 -8.16 -15.85
C ASN A 21 -11.53 -7.44 -16.59
N GLY A 22 -10.29 -7.81 -16.26
CA GLY A 22 -9.09 -7.19 -16.81
C GLY A 22 -8.72 -5.86 -16.16
N ASP A 23 -9.37 -5.50 -15.06
CA ASP A 23 -8.98 -4.36 -14.24
C ASP A 23 -7.76 -4.69 -13.39
N TYR A 24 -6.90 -3.70 -13.16
CA TYR A 24 -5.74 -3.82 -12.31
C TYR A 24 -5.97 -3.06 -11.01
N TYR A 25 -5.53 -3.67 -9.91
CA TYR A 25 -5.57 -3.08 -8.59
C TYR A 25 -4.15 -2.97 -8.04
N ASN A 26 -3.90 -1.95 -7.23
CA ASN A 26 -2.65 -1.86 -6.48
C ASN A 26 -2.90 -1.25 -5.10
N LEU A 27 -1.98 -1.51 -4.19
CA LEU A 27 -1.87 -0.84 -2.90
C LEU A 27 -0.78 0.22 -2.99
N THR A 28 -1.10 1.42 -2.56
CA THR A 28 -0.16 2.55 -2.49
C THR A 28 -0.20 3.20 -1.12
N ALA A 29 0.79 4.04 -0.82
CA ALA A 29 0.83 4.80 0.41
C ALA A 29 1.23 6.26 0.17
N SER A 30 0.57 7.15 0.92
CA SER A 30 0.93 8.55 1.05
C SER A 30 1.51 8.80 2.44
N VAL A 31 2.51 9.68 2.49
CA VAL A 31 3.05 10.26 3.73
C VAL A 31 3.08 11.80 3.65
N VAL A 32 2.64 12.37 2.52
CA VAL A 32 2.57 13.83 2.32
C VAL A 32 1.28 14.38 2.92
N THR A 33 0.16 13.71 2.69
CA THR A 33 -1.19 14.12 3.15
C THR A 33 -1.63 13.37 4.42
N GLY A 34 -0.65 12.86 5.17
CA GLY A 34 -0.80 11.95 6.31
C GLY A 34 -0.41 10.50 5.97
N ASN A 35 -0.16 9.68 6.99
CA ASN A 35 0.23 8.27 6.81
C ASN A 35 -1.01 7.45 6.45
N LYS A 36 -1.19 7.20 5.17
CA LYS A 36 -2.39 6.56 4.63
C LYS A 36 -2.03 5.55 3.56
N TYR A 37 -2.79 4.47 3.50
CA TYR A 37 -2.76 3.50 2.43
C TYR A 37 -3.97 3.70 1.53
N HIS A 38 -3.80 3.43 0.25
CA HIS A 38 -4.85 3.56 -0.74
C HIS A 38 -4.91 2.33 -1.62
N PHE A 39 -6.09 1.75 -1.71
CA PHE A 39 -6.39 0.82 -2.79
C PHE A 39 -6.81 1.62 -4.01
N ILE A 40 -6.14 1.34 -5.12
CA ILE A 40 -6.39 1.97 -6.40
C ILE A 40 -6.77 0.94 -7.45
N LYS A 41 -7.55 1.38 -8.42
CA LYS A 41 -7.98 0.62 -9.60
C LYS A 41 -7.62 1.39 -10.86
N PHE A 42 -7.10 0.72 -11.87
CA PHE A 42 -6.77 1.32 -13.15
C PHE A 42 -6.87 0.27 -14.27
N LYS A 43 -6.97 0.75 -15.52
CA LYS A 43 -6.81 -0.11 -16.70
C LYS A 43 -5.33 -0.25 -17.01
N ARG A 44 -4.88 -1.42 -17.49
CA ARG A 44 -3.49 -1.58 -17.93
C ARG A 44 -3.19 -0.50 -18.98
N PRO A 45 -2.19 0.36 -18.79
CA PRO A 45 -1.73 1.21 -19.87
C PRO A 45 -1.20 0.34 -21.02
N SER A 46 -1.11 0.90 -22.24
CA SER A 46 -0.64 0.22 -23.47
C SER A 46 0.55 -0.72 -23.17
N PRO A 47 0.70 -1.88 -23.85
CA PRO A 47 1.82 -2.81 -23.66
C PRO A 47 3.22 -2.17 -23.69
N GLU A 48 3.32 -0.99 -24.31
CA GLU A 48 4.50 -0.15 -24.42
C GLU A 48 4.89 0.55 -23.09
N VAL A 49 3.96 0.66 -22.14
CA VAL A 49 4.17 1.31 -20.84
C VAL A 49 4.66 0.28 -19.82
N ASN A 50 5.96 0.35 -19.53
CA ASN A 50 6.57 -0.47 -18.50
C ASN A 50 6.15 0.06 -17.12
N TYR A 51 5.35 -0.72 -16.37
CA TYR A 51 4.85 -0.38 -15.03
C TYR A 51 5.93 -0.50 -13.93
N LYS A 52 7.20 -0.30 -14.30
CA LYS A 52 8.34 -0.31 -13.36
C LYS A 52 8.78 1.14 -13.11
N GLY A 53 9.17 1.44 -11.87
CA GLY A 53 9.65 2.78 -11.51
C GLY A 53 8.53 3.81 -11.43
N ASP A 54 8.73 4.99 -12.00
CA ASP A 54 7.88 6.18 -11.81
C ASP A 54 6.66 6.25 -12.76
N ASN A 55 6.49 5.27 -13.65
CA ASN A 55 5.35 5.20 -14.57
C ASN A 55 4.07 4.81 -13.81
N PHE A 56 3.43 5.82 -13.22
CA PHE A 56 2.11 5.69 -12.59
C PHE A 56 1.01 5.87 -13.65
N PRO A 57 -0.06 5.07 -13.63
CA PRO A 57 -1.14 5.21 -14.60
C PRO A 57 -1.87 6.53 -14.34
N THR A 58 -1.96 7.36 -15.38
CA THR A 58 -2.64 8.66 -15.35
C THR A 58 -4.13 8.51 -15.06
N GLU A 59 -4.71 7.36 -15.42
CA GLU A 59 -6.12 7.04 -15.20
C GLU A 59 -6.31 6.06 -14.05
N THR A 60 -6.37 6.61 -12.83
CA THR A 60 -6.51 5.82 -11.60
C THR A 60 -7.78 6.21 -10.84
N LYS A 61 -8.56 5.21 -10.42
CA LYS A 61 -9.70 5.34 -9.51
C LYS A 61 -9.30 4.92 -8.09
N PHE A 62 -9.60 5.76 -7.10
CA PHE A 62 -9.50 5.36 -5.69
C PHE A 62 -10.66 4.42 -5.34
N ILE A 63 -10.33 3.30 -4.72
CA ILE A 63 -11.30 2.36 -4.17
C ILE A 63 -11.48 2.63 -2.68
N SER A 64 -10.39 2.71 -1.92
CA SER A 64 -10.46 2.91 -0.48
C SER A 64 -9.22 3.60 0.06
N THR A 65 -9.35 4.19 1.24
CA THR A 65 -8.27 4.80 2.00
C THR A 65 -8.29 4.25 3.42
N ILE A 66 -7.15 3.75 3.86
CA ILE A 66 -6.95 3.16 5.20
C ILE A 66 -5.92 4.02 5.92
N PRO A 67 -6.26 4.69 7.03
CA PRO A 67 -5.26 5.39 7.82
C PRO A 67 -4.28 4.39 8.43
N SER A 68 -2.99 4.72 8.45
CA SER A 68 -2.04 3.94 9.25
C SER A 68 -2.41 4.06 10.72
N ARG A 69 -2.29 2.96 11.45
CA ARG A 69 -2.44 2.97 12.92
C ARG A 69 -1.27 3.65 13.63
N PHE A 70 -0.19 3.93 12.90
CA PHE A 70 1.01 4.55 13.46
C PHE A 70 1.05 6.07 13.19
N PRO A 71 1.14 6.91 14.24
CA PRO A 71 1.15 8.37 14.06
C PRO A 71 2.37 8.90 13.29
N ASN A 72 3.57 8.37 13.57
CA ASN A 72 4.84 8.84 13.00
C ASN A 72 5.54 7.79 12.13
N HIS A 73 4.89 6.65 11.91
CA HIS A 73 5.41 5.55 11.11
C HIS A 73 4.41 5.16 10.04
N ILE A 74 4.87 4.42 9.05
CA ILE A 74 4.01 3.75 8.09
C ILE A 74 4.50 2.32 7.90
N GLY A 75 3.64 1.34 8.15
CA GLY A 75 3.91 -0.08 7.95
C GLY A 75 4.37 -0.41 6.52
N TYR A 76 5.41 -1.24 6.44
CA TYR A 76 5.94 -1.79 5.21
C TYR A 76 4.95 -2.77 4.58
N PHE A 77 4.80 -2.67 3.26
CA PHE A 77 4.10 -3.67 2.47
C PHE A 77 4.83 -3.88 1.15
N HIS A 78 4.82 -5.12 0.68
CA HIS A 78 5.42 -5.50 -0.59
C HIS A 78 4.38 -6.01 -1.59
N SER A 79 3.32 -6.64 -1.08
CA SER A 79 2.17 -7.13 -1.85
C SER A 79 0.89 -6.99 -1.02
N PHE A 80 -0.24 -7.28 -1.64
CA PHE A 80 -1.58 -7.30 -1.03
C PHE A 80 -2.34 -8.51 -1.57
N GLY A 81 -3.40 -8.94 -0.89
CA GLY A 81 -4.26 -10.03 -1.34
C GLY A 81 -5.48 -9.51 -2.09
N MET A 82 -6.02 -10.32 -3.01
CA MET A 82 -7.24 -9.97 -3.75
C MET A 82 -8.08 -11.20 -4.02
N THR A 83 -9.38 -11.08 -3.77
CA THR A 83 -10.39 -12.04 -4.22
C THR A 83 -11.28 -11.40 -5.29
N ASP A 84 -12.30 -12.13 -5.75
CA ASP A 84 -13.31 -11.56 -6.65
C ASP A 84 -13.99 -10.32 -6.06
N ASN A 85 -14.23 -10.31 -4.74
CA ASN A 85 -15.03 -9.29 -4.06
C ASN A 85 -14.24 -8.41 -3.08
N TYR A 86 -13.05 -8.82 -2.65
CA TYR A 86 -12.31 -8.14 -1.58
C TYR A 86 -10.86 -7.84 -1.93
N LEU A 87 -10.35 -6.73 -1.39
CA LEU A 87 -8.93 -6.36 -1.34
C LEU A 87 -8.44 -6.51 0.11
N ILE A 88 -7.29 -7.13 0.30
CA ILE A 88 -6.77 -7.49 1.62
C ILE A 88 -5.41 -6.84 1.81
N PHE A 89 -5.28 -6.03 2.85
CA PHE A 89 -4.03 -5.39 3.26
C PHE A 89 -3.63 -5.88 4.64
N CYS A 90 -2.33 -6.15 4.85
CA CYS A 90 -1.76 -6.46 6.15
C CYS A 90 -0.77 -5.36 6.56
N GLU A 91 -1.10 -4.57 7.58
CA GLU A 91 -0.18 -3.62 8.20
C GLU A 91 0.68 -4.36 9.21
N GLN A 92 1.94 -4.60 8.83
CA GLN A 92 2.89 -5.42 9.58
C GLN A 92 3.68 -4.56 10.59
N PRO A 93 4.30 -5.17 11.62
CA PRO A 93 5.15 -4.47 12.59
C PRO A 93 6.48 -3.94 12.06
N MET A 94 6.88 -4.33 10.84
CA MET A 94 7.99 -3.70 10.13
C MET A 94 7.50 -2.37 9.55
N VAL A 95 8.05 -1.24 9.99
CA VAL A 95 7.56 0.10 9.64
C VAL A 95 8.70 1.00 9.14
N TYR A 96 8.34 2.04 8.41
CA TYR A 96 9.23 3.16 8.13
C TYR A 96 8.97 4.31 9.10
N ASP A 97 10.03 4.89 9.65
CA ASP A 97 9.97 6.21 10.31
C ASP A 97 9.81 7.30 9.24
N VAL A 98 8.71 8.05 9.34
CA VAL A 98 8.35 9.07 8.35
C VAL A 98 9.30 10.26 8.35
N ASN A 99 9.89 10.60 9.49
CA ASN A 99 10.89 11.67 9.58
C ASN A 99 12.21 11.23 8.96
N LYS A 100 12.65 10.00 9.22
CA LYS A 100 13.82 9.42 8.53
C LYS A 100 13.58 9.36 7.02
N LEU A 101 12.41 8.92 6.57
CA LEU A 101 12.04 8.92 5.15
C LEU A 101 12.09 10.31 4.51
N LYS A 102 11.69 11.38 5.21
CA LYS A 102 11.76 12.75 4.65
C LYS A 102 13.20 13.24 4.49
N GLN A 103 14.10 12.82 5.38
CA GLN A 103 15.47 13.34 5.46
C GLN A 103 16.54 12.42 4.85
N HIS A 104 16.22 11.15 4.54
CA HIS A 104 17.22 10.14 4.18
C HIS A 104 18.15 10.57 3.04
N LYS A 105 17.62 11.15 1.97
CA LYS A 105 18.42 11.63 0.82
C LYS A 105 19.45 12.69 1.25
N ALA A 106 19.04 13.65 2.07
CA ALA A 106 19.92 14.70 2.57
C ALA A 106 20.99 14.15 3.54
N GLN A 107 20.67 13.06 4.25
CA GLN A 107 21.58 12.40 5.19
C GLN A 107 22.45 11.31 4.54
N GLY A 108 22.37 11.10 3.22
CA GLY A 108 23.08 10.01 2.53
C GLY A 108 22.64 8.60 2.98
N LYS A 109 21.46 8.48 3.59
CA LYS A 109 20.90 7.23 4.09
C LYS A 109 20.02 6.56 3.05
N SER A 110 19.96 5.24 3.11
CA SER A 110 19.08 4.41 2.26
C SER A 110 17.66 4.30 2.84
N PHE A 111 16.71 3.82 2.04
CA PHE A 111 15.39 3.44 2.54
C PHE A 111 15.44 2.38 3.64
N ARG A 112 16.44 1.49 3.60
CA ARG A 112 16.63 0.45 4.62
C ARG A 112 16.94 1.06 5.99
N ASP A 113 17.68 2.17 6.03
CA ASP A 113 18.04 2.85 7.28
C ASP A 113 16.84 3.57 7.93
N CYS A 114 15.73 3.68 7.20
CA CYS A 114 14.48 4.23 7.69
C CYS A 114 13.53 3.15 8.24
N LEU A 115 13.85 1.86 8.05
CA LEU A 115 13.04 0.75 8.53
C LEU A 115 13.37 0.40 9.97
N GLU A 116 12.34 0.10 10.73
CA GLU A 116 12.45 -0.43 12.08
C GLU A 116 11.35 -1.43 12.37
N TRP A 117 11.64 -2.31 13.33
CA TRP A 117 10.67 -3.25 13.85
C TRP A 117 10.00 -2.65 15.08
N MET A 118 8.66 -2.59 15.10
CA MET A 118 7.89 -2.13 16.24
C MET A 118 7.65 -3.28 17.23
N PRO A 119 8.38 -3.36 18.36
CA PRO A 119 8.18 -4.41 19.34
C PRO A 119 6.79 -4.29 19.99
N GLY A 120 6.15 -5.43 20.26
CA GLY A 120 4.81 -5.48 20.85
C GLY A 120 3.65 -5.28 19.87
N GLU A 121 3.93 -4.79 18.66
CA GLU A 121 2.93 -4.68 17.60
C GLU A 121 2.70 -6.02 16.91
N ARG A 122 1.45 -6.26 16.49
CA ARG A 122 1.02 -7.47 15.77
C ARG A 122 0.57 -7.13 14.36
N ASN A 123 0.36 -8.12 13.50
CA ASN A 123 -0.09 -7.89 12.13
C ASN A 123 -1.60 -7.58 12.15
N HIS A 124 -2.01 -6.49 11.51
CA HIS A 124 -3.40 -6.09 11.37
C HIS A 124 -3.87 -6.30 9.93
N PHE A 125 -4.96 -7.03 9.73
CA PHE A 125 -5.56 -7.23 8.42
C PHE A 125 -6.77 -6.31 8.22
N TYR A 126 -6.75 -5.60 7.11
CA TYR A 126 -7.84 -4.76 6.63
C TYR A 126 -8.43 -5.41 5.38
N ILE A 127 -9.75 -5.55 5.33
CA ILE A 127 -10.47 -6.22 4.24
C ILE A 127 -11.47 -5.22 3.66
N VAL A 128 -11.25 -4.84 2.41
CA VAL A 128 -12.04 -3.82 1.71
C VAL A 128 -12.91 -4.48 0.66
N ASP A 129 -14.21 -4.18 0.67
CA ASP A 129 -15.12 -4.57 -0.38
C ASP A 129 -14.81 -3.78 -1.68
N LYS A 130 -14.54 -4.50 -2.78
CA LYS A 130 -14.09 -3.93 -4.06
C LYS A 130 -15.13 -3.00 -4.70
N ASN A 131 -16.41 -3.28 -4.48
CA ASN A 131 -17.50 -2.58 -5.14
C ASN A 131 -17.83 -1.27 -4.42
N THR A 132 -17.89 -1.32 -3.10
CA THR A 132 -18.28 -0.20 -2.25
C THR A 132 -17.09 0.61 -1.76
N GLY A 133 -15.88 0.03 -1.75
CA GLY A 133 -14.67 0.65 -1.19
C GLY A 133 -14.66 0.69 0.35
N ARG A 134 -15.66 0.09 1.00
CA ARG A 134 -15.79 0.12 2.46
C ARG A 134 -14.93 -0.98 3.09
N ASN A 135 -14.26 -0.63 4.18
CA ASN A 135 -13.58 -1.61 5.02
C ASN A 135 -14.62 -2.41 5.81
N ILE A 136 -14.40 -3.71 5.95
CA ILE A 136 -15.18 -4.55 6.87
C ILE A 136 -14.80 -4.12 8.29
N GLU A 137 -15.79 -3.79 9.11
CA GLU A 137 -15.61 -3.29 10.49
C GLU A 137 -15.29 -4.43 11.48
N ILE A 138 -14.34 -5.30 11.12
CA ILE A 138 -13.84 -6.37 11.96
C ILE A 138 -12.32 -6.22 12.09
N ASN A 139 -11.83 -6.20 13.33
CA ASN A 139 -10.42 -6.10 13.63
C ASN A 139 -9.76 -7.49 13.60
N TYR A 140 -9.15 -7.83 12.47
CA TYR A 140 -8.37 -9.06 12.34
C TYR A 140 -6.92 -8.82 12.75
N VAL A 141 -6.53 -9.36 13.92
CA VAL A 141 -5.19 -9.21 14.48
C VAL A 141 -4.61 -10.58 14.76
N THR A 142 -3.34 -10.77 14.39
CA THR A 142 -2.66 -12.05 14.61
C THR A 142 -2.33 -12.27 16.09
N ASP A 143 -2.15 -13.52 16.50
CA ASP A 143 -1.65 -13.82 17.85
C ASP A 143 -0.19 -13.38 18.02
N ARG A 144 0.63 -13.65 17.00
CA ARG A 144 2.06 -13.32 16.97
C ARG A 144 2.40 -12.41 15.81
N SER A 145 3.43 -11.59 15.99
CA SER A 145 4.00 -10.78 14.93
C SER A 145 4.89 -11.58 14.00
N TYR A 146 4.79 -11.27 12.71
CA TYR A 146 5.67 -11.81 11.69
C TYR A 146 5.84 -10.83 10.55
N PHE A 147 6.82 -11.11 9.70
CA PHE A 147 7.12 -10.34 8.51
C PHE A 147 7.03 -11.25 7.29
N PHE A 148 6.40 -10.75 6.23
CA PHE A 148 6.38 -11.40 4.93
C PHE A 148 6.41 -10.37 3.80
N PHE A 149 6.88 -10.83 2.64
CA PHE A 149 6.87 -10.04 1.42
C PHE A 149 5.62 -10.32 0.57
N ASN A 150 5.28 -11.60 0.37
CA ASN A 150 4.33 -12.02 -0.65
C ASN A 150 3.09 -12.69 -0.05
N PHE A 151 1.91 -12.16 -0.39
CA PHE A 151 0.69 -12.96 -0.45
C PHE A 151 0.88 -14.04 -1.54
N VAL A 152 0.39 -15.25 -1.28
CA VAL A 152 0.54 -16.39 -2.20
C VAL A 152 -0.57 -16.41 -3.24
N ASN A 153 -1.81 -16.13 -2.82
CA ASN A 153 -3.01 -16.05 -3.64
C ASN A 153 -3.94 -14.97 -3.08
#